data_AF-A0AAN8F8P4-F1
#
_entry.id   AF-A0AAN8F8P4-F1
#
_cell.length_a   1.000
_cell.length_b   1.000
_cell.length_c   1.000
_cell.angle_alpha   90.00
_cell.angle_beta   90.00
_cell.angle_gamma   90.00
#
_symmetry.space_group_name_H-M   'P 1'
#
loop_
_entity.id
_entity.type
_entity.pdbx_description
1 polymer ?
#
loop_
_entity_poly.entity_id
_entity_poly.type
_entity_poly.pdbx_seq_one_letter_code
_entity_poly.pdbx_strand_id
1 'polypeptide(L)'
;MQAYSKLTAFAALFGLFNSSLAAYTLKDDYSGSNFFSMFDFFTDEDPTHGYVDYIAQSAAQSAGLINTNNGQAYMGVDATNVASGRGRKSVRLTSKAMYNQALIILDLEHMPGQACGVWPAFWTVGPDWPSSGEIDIIEGVNTQQHNAITLHTGPGCSIAETSPNTGSSNAAALFSGSVSTPNCDINAQGQSKNAGCSIATSDTANYGNGLNANQGGVYATEWTSDVIRTWYFPRGSIPADMENSPNPSAWGTPLAAFHSTSCDIESAFKNQQIVFDTTFCGDWAGQVWSTDATCSSKAATCNEYVQNNPEAFKDAFWTVNSLKVYTGGASGNGTAPVSSKPGSSAIPTASRPPVSTGTGVPPVGPTGWSSAPGSAVPTGKASSVPYVPPMYSSEAGPTTTFTTSTASVTQTVPGGDASWGGDHTRSWSWGGNNWHGPPRGKWANNYERSVPEATVAPAPVSLPPPMVRSVEVQEDVDVNMVRRHMARHKRHEHGHGL
;
A
#
# COMPACT_ATOMS: atom_id res chain seq x y z
N MET A 1 68.20 -56.21 -3.38
CA MET A 1 68.02 -54.94 -4.10
C MET A 1 66.66 -54.39 -3.74
N GLN A 2 66.64 -53.18 -3.17
CA GLN A 2 65.45 -52.43 -2.79
C GLN A 2 64.63 -52.03 -4.02
N ALA A 3 63.30 -52.03 -3.91
CA ALA A 3 62.45 -51.13 -4.68
C ALA A 3 61.22 -50.78 -3.83
N TYR A 4 61.27 -49.60 -3.23
CA TYR A 4 60.19 -48.91 -2.54
C TYR A 4 59.28 -48.19 -3.55
N SER A 5 57.98 -48.11 -3.22
CA SER A 5 57.10 -46.93 -3.39
C SER A 5 56.78 -46.51 -4.84
N LYS A 6 55.53 -46.24 -5.23
CA LYS A 6 54.64 -45.25 -4.62
C LYS A 6 53.18 -45.56 -4.95
N LEU A 7 52.36 -45.51 -3.91
CA LEU A 7 50.91 -45.42 -3.93
C LEU A 7 50.54 -44.00 -4.36
N THR A 8 49.87 -43.82 -5.50
CA THR A 8 49.30 -42.53 -5.89
C THR A 8 47.84 -42.50 -5.44
N ALA A 9 47.62 -42.04 -4.21
CA ALA A 9 46.28 -41.70 -3.73
C ALA A 9 45.84 -40.39 -4.41
N PHE A 10 44.87 -40.48 -5.32
CA PHE A 10 44.12 -39.31 -5.78
C PHE A 10 43.19 -38.87 -4.63
N ALA A 11 43.67 -37.96 -3.79
CA ALA A 11 42.80 -37.18 -2.92
C ALA A 11 42.08 -36.15 -3.80
N ALA A 12 40.85 -36.47 -4.19
CA ALA A 12 39.93 -35.48 -4.78
C ALA A 12 39.59 -34.47 -3.68
N LEU A 13 40.31 -33.36 -3.67
CA LEU A 13 40.03 -32.20 -2.85
C LEU A 13 38.72 -31.59 -3.40
N PHE A 14 37.58 -31.99 -2.85
CA PHE A 14 36.34 -31.25 -3.02
C PHE A 14 36.57 -29.87 -2.42
N GLY A 15 36.82 -28.88 -3.29
CA GLY A 15 36.78 -27.49 -2.91
C GLY A 15 35.39 -27.20 -2.37
N LEU A 16 35.30 -26.98 -1.05
CA LEU A 16 34.17 -26.31 -0.45
C LEU A 16 34.16 -24.89 -1.02
N PHE A 17 33.44 -24.70 -2.13
CA PHE A 17 33.02 -23.38 -2.53
C PHE A 17 32.08 -22.89 -1.42
N ASN A 18 32.61 -22.07 -0.51
CA ASN A 18 31.77 -21.19 0.29
C ASN A 18 31.15 -20.22 -0.71
N SER A 19 29.99 -20.58 -1.27
CA SER A 19 29.08 -19.59 -1.81
C SER A 19 28.73 -18.68 -0.64
N SER A 20 29.37 -17.51 -0.54
CA SER A 20 28.90 -16.50 0.39
C SER A 20 27.53 -16.09 -0.11
N LEU A 21 26.48 -16.62 0.51
CA LEU A 21 25.15 -16.04 0.38
C LEU A 21 25.32 -14.58 0.81
N ALA A 22 25.06 -13.64 -0.09
CA ALA A 22 25.09 -12.22 0.25
C ALA A 22 24.03 -12.01 1.33
N ALA A 23 24.45 -11.78 2.56
CA ALA A 23 23.52 -11.62 3.67
C ALA A 23 22.85 -10.25 3.59
N TYR A 24 21.55 -10.20 3.91
CA TYR A 24 20.85 -8.95 4.18
C TYR A 24 21.37 -8.35 5.49
N THR A 25 21.62 -7.05 5.48
CA THR A 25 22.08 -6.27 6.64
C THR A 25 21.05 -5.21 6.97
N LEU A 26 20.71 -5.07 8.26
CA LEU A 26 19.76 -4.05 8.71
C LEU A 26 20.33 -2.66 8.39
N LYS A 27 19.55 -1.87 7.65
CA LYS A 27 19.90 -0.49 7.28
C LYS A 27 19.15 0.51 8.16
N ASP A 28 17.83 0.37 8.25
CA ASP A 28 16.97 1.27 9.02
C ASP A 28 15.96 0.46 9.84
N ASP A 29 15.77 0.87 11.10
CA ASP A 29 14.77 0.33 12.01
C ASP A 29 13.84 1.46 12.47
N TYR A 30 12.60 1.43 12.00
CA TYR A 30 11.58 2.44 12.26
C TYR A 30 10.78 2.19 13.55
N SER A 31 11.22 1.29 14.43
CA SER A 31 10.40 0.84 15.57
C SER A 31 10.29 1.87 16.71
N GLY A 32 9.21 1.74 17.50
CA GLY A 32 9.02 2.48 18.75
C GLY A 32 8.88 3.99 18.57
N SER A 33 9.46 4.76 19.49
CA SER A 33 9.36 6.23 19.50
C SER A 33 10.00 6.91 18.28
N ASN A 34 10.85 6.20 17.53
CA ASN A 34 11.55 6.75 16.38
C ASN A 34 10.67 6.82 15.14
N PHE A 35 9.61 6.00 15.05
CA PHE A 35 8.80 5.82 13.84
C PHE A 35 8.49 7.15 13.13
N PHE A 36 7.72 8.03 13.77
CA PHE A 36 7.29 9.30 13.14
C PHE A 36 8.41 10.29 12.86
N SER A 37 9.54 10.20 13.56
CA SER A 37 10.67 11.10 13.31
C SER A 37 11.39 10.80 11.99
N MET A 38 11.19 9.60 11.44
CA MET A 38 11.82 9.12 10.21
C MET A 38 10.94 9.35 8.96
N PHE A 39 9.75 9.92 9.13
CA PHE A 39 8.84 10.28 8.03
C PHE A 39 8.62 11.79 7.98
N ASP A 40 8.32 12.28 6.78
CA ASP A 40 7.70 13.57 6.55
C ASP A 40 6.18 13.39 6.41
N PHE A 41 5.41 14.36 6.92
CA PHE A 41 3.94 14.36 6.86
C PHE A 41 3.50 15.22 5.69
N PHE A 42 2.91 14.59 4.67
CA PHE A 42 2.33 15.25 3.53
C PHE A 42 1.05 15.99 3.95
N THR A 43 0.85 17.22 3.48
CA THR A 43 -0.30 18.07 3.85
C THR A 43 -1.00 18.74 2.69
N ASP A 44 -0.51 18.54 1.47
CA ASP A 44 -1.11 19.11 0.27
C ASP A 44 -2.39 18.35 -0.11
N GLU A 45 -3.05 18.78 -1.19
CA GLU A 45 -4.18 18.04 -1.76
C GLU A 45 -3.74 16.63 -2.16
N ASP A 46 -4.62 15.66 -1.94
CA ASP A 46 -4.36 14.28 -2.29
C ASP A 46 -4.13 14.14 -3.81
N PRO A 47 -2.96 13.61 -4.26
CA PRO A 47 -2.70 13.39 -5.67
C PRO A 47 -3.70 12.47 -6.37
N THR A 48 -4.40 11.62 -5.60
CA THR A 48 -5.46 10.73 -6.11
C THR A 48 -6.88 11.33 -5.98
N HIS A 49 -6.95 12.64 -5.70
CA HIS A 49 -8.19 13.42 -5.62
C HIS A 49 -9.21 12.88 -4.60
N GLY A 50 -8.73 12.22 -3.54
CA GLY A 50 -9.56 11.71 -2.47
C GLY A 50 -10.25 12.80 -1.66
N TYR A 51 -11.37 12.45 -1.03
CA TYR A 51 -12.08 13.29 -0.07
C TYR A 51 -11.43 13.19 1.31
N VAL A 52 -10.18 13.64 1.39
CA VAL A 52 -9.30 13.53 2.55
C VAL A 52 -8.67 14.88 2.88
N ASP A 53 -8.45 15.13 4.16
CA ASP A 53 -7.69 16.27 4.66
C ASP A 53 -6.40 15.75 5.31
N TYR A 54 -5.31 15.69 4.55
CA TYR A 54 -4.01 15.30 5.12
C TYR A 54 -3.45 16.42 6.00
N ILE A 55 -3.21 16.09 7.27
CA ILE A 55 -2.81 17.07 8.28
C ILE A 55 -1.38 16.86 8.79
N ALA A 56 -0.75 17.96 9.22
CA ALA A 56 0.60 17.95 9.77
C ALA A 56 0.71 17.11 11.05
N GLN A 57 1.90 16.60 11.33
CA GLN A 57 2.19 15.72 12.48
C GLN A 57 1.66 16.25 13.82
N SER A 58 1.87 17.54 14.13
CA SER A 58 1.44 18.14 15.40
C SER A 58 -0.09 18.21 15.53
N ALA A 59 -0.79 18.45 14.43
CA ALA A 59 -2.25 18.43 14.38
C ALA A 59 -2.78 16.99 14.52
N ALA A 60 -2.14 16.01 13.86
CA ALA A 60 -2.46 14.60 13.99
C ALA A 60 -2.27 14.09 15.43
N GLN A 61 -1.18 14.46 16.11
CA GLN A 61 -0.96 14.13 17.53
C GLN A 61 -2.05 14.74 18.41
N SER A 62 -2.35 16.02 18.22
CA SER A 62 -3.36 16.73 19.01
C SER A 62 -4.77 16.18 18.81
N ALA A 63 -5.07 15.69 17.60
CA ALA A 63 -6.33 15.04 17.25
C ALA A 63 -6.36 13.54 17.62
N GLY A 64 -5.28 12.98 18.18
CA GLY A 64 -5.19 11.56 18.52
C GLY A 64 -5.10 10.62 17.32
N LEU A 65 -4.78 11.13 16.13
CA LEU A 65 -4.65 10.34 14.91
C LEU A 65 -3.31 9.60 14.83
N ILE A 66 -2.29 10.03 15.57
CA ILE A 66 -1.01 9.32 15.67
C ILE A 66 -0.50 9.26 17.10
N ASN A 67 0.15 8.15 17.48
CA ASN A 67 0.91 8.01 18.73
C ASN A 67 1.83 6.77 18.72
N THR A 68 2.73 6.68 19.70
CA THR A 68 3.63 5.54 19.92
C THR A 68 3.54 4.95 21.34
N ASN A 69 2.42 5.16 22.03
CA ASN A 69 2.31 4.99 23.49
C ASN A 69 2.56 3.54 23.97
N ASN A 70 2.36 2.55 23.10
CA ASN A 70 2.50 1.13 23.42
C ASN A 70 3.74 0.47 22.78
N GLY A 71 4.70 1.28 22.32
CA GLY A 71 5.85 0.78 21.56
C GLY A 71 5.54 0.44 20.09
N GLN A 72 4.25 0.48 19.71
CA GLN A 72 3.75 0.36 18.34
C GLN A 72 3.44 1.75 17.77
N ALA A 73 3.58 1.94 16.46
CA ALA A 73 3.12 3.17 15.81
C ALA A 73 1.65 3.05 15.38
N TYR A 74 0.80 3.90 15.93
CA TYR A 74 -0.61 4.02 15.56
C TYR A 74 -0.81 5.16 14.56
N MET A 75 -1.53 4.92 13.47
CA MET A 75 -1.91 5.92 12.47
C MET A 75 -3.36 5.73 12.05
N GLY A 76 -4.25 6.63 12.45
CA GLY A 76 -5.68 6.55 12.15
C GLY A 76 -6.23 7.78 11.44
N VAL A 77 -7.55 7.78 11.31
CA VAL A 77 -8.33 8.86 10.68
C VAL A 77 -9.31 9.46 11.68
N ASP A 78 -9.84 10.64 11.40
CA ASP A 78 -10.95 11.18 12.20
C ASP A 78 -12.18 10.29 12.03
N ALA A 79 -12.59 9.63 13.11
CA ALA A 79 -13.77 8.77 13.17
C ALA A 79 -14.88 9.33 14.06
N THR A 80 -14.85 10.64 14.33
CA THR A 80 -15.76 11.31 15.28
C THR A 80 -16.55 12.46 14.68
N ASN A 81 -15.94 13.26 13.80
CA ASN A 81 -16.56 14.46 13.27
C ASN A 81 -17.15 14.24 11.87
N VAL A 82 -18.26 14.93 11.59
CA VAL A 82 -18.71 15.14 10.22
C VAL A 82 -17.61 15.91 9.48
N ALA A 83 -17.15 15.36 8.36
CA ALA A 83 -16.05 15.97 7.61
C ALA A 83 -16.50 17.26 6.92
N SER A 84 -15.54 18.10 6.55
CA SER A 84 -15.79 19.34 5.81
C SER A 84 -14.53 19.77 5.07
N GLY A 85 -14.64 20.75 4.16
CA GLY A 85 -13.50 21.23 3.39
C GLY A 85 -12.95 20.15 2.45
N ARG A 86 -11.64 19.89 2.53
CA ARG A 86 -10.93 18.90 1.70
C ARG A 86 -11.42 17.47 1.93
N GLY A 87 -11.84 17.16 3.15
CA GLY A 87 -12.47 15.88 3.47
C GLY A 87 -12.18 15.39 4.88
N ARG A 88 -12.18 14.07 5.05
CA ARG A 88 -11.96 13.45 6.36
C ARG A 88 -10.48 13.52 6.72
N LYS A 89 -10.17 13.96 7.94
CA LYS A 89 -8.78 14.08 8.39
C LYS A 89 -8.08 12.74 8.43
N SER A 90 -6.89 12.69 7.86
CA SER A 90 -6.02 11.52 7.81
C SER A 90 -4.55 11.96 7.80
N VAL A 91 -3.64 11.01 7.70
CA VAL A 91 -2.20 11.25 7.57
C VAL A 91 -1.64 10.50 6.36
N ARG A 92 -0.67 11.12 5.69
CA ARG A 92 0.18 10.49 4.68
C ARG A 92 1.63 10.73 5.08
N LEU A 93 2.35 9.65 5.33
CA LEU A 93 3.73 9.66 5.78
C LEU A 93 4.62 9.17 4.65
N THR A 94 5.69 9.90 4.35
CA THR A 94 6.70 9.50 3.36
C THR A 94 8.05 9.40 4.06
N SER A 95 8.76 8.28 3.93
CA SER A 95 10.03 8.09 4.64
C SER A 95 11.07 9.07 4.16
N LYS A 96 11.84 9.66 5.08
CA LYS A 96 12.95 10.57 4.76
C LYS A 96 14.08 9.86 4.01
N ALA A 97 14.26 8.56 4.29
CA ALA A 97 15.22 7.73 3.61
C ALA A 97 14.68 7.27 2.25
N MET A 98 15.59 7.17 1.28
CA MET A 98 15.35 6.61 -0.04
C MET A 98 16.14 5.31 -0.22
N TYR A 99 15.59 4.39 -1.01
CA TYR A 99 16.15 3.07 -1.28
C TYR A 99 16.22 2.83 -2.79
N ASN A 100 17.28 2.17 -3.27
CA ASN A 100 17.37 1.72 -4.68
C ASN A 100 17.23 0.20 -4.82
N GLN A 101 17.35 -0.52 -3.70
CA GLN A 101 17.10 -1.94 -3.50
C GLN A 101 16.87 -2.11 -2.00
N ALA A 102 15.99 -3.02 -1.61
CA ALA A 102 15.65 -3.22 -0.21
C ALA A 102 15.01 -4.58 0.01
N LEU A 103 15.20 -5.13 1.21
CA LEU A 103 14.24 -6.04 1.81
C LEU A 103 13.50 -5.26 2.90
N ILE A 104 12.22 -4.98 2.64
CA ILE A 104 11.34 -4.23 3.52
C ILE A 104 10.49 -5.24 4.30
N ILE A 105 10.58 -5.22 5.63
CA ILE A 105 9.82 -6.10 6.52
C ILE A 105 8.91 -5.23 7.38
N LEU A 106 7.61 -5.35 7.14
CA LEU A 106 6.56 -4.68 7.89
C LEU A 106 5.84 -5.70 8.79
N ASP A 107 6.07 -5.62 10.09
CA ASP A 107 5.25 -6.30 11.09
C ASP A 107 4.08 -5.40 11.48
N LEU A 108 2.88 -5.85 11.10
CA LEU A 108 1.65 -5.10 11.26
C LEU A 108 0.70 -5.85 12.18
N GLU A 109 0.17 -5.19 13.20
CA GLU A 109 -0.87 -5.73 14.08
C GLU A 109 -2.27 -5.47 13.53
N HIS A 110 -2.46 -4.31 12.89
CA HIS A 110 -3.74 -3.87 12.37
C HIS A 110 -3.54 -2.97 11.15
N MET A 111 -4.42 -3.07 10.17
CA MET A 111 -4.53 -2.15 9.03
C MET A 111 -5.94 -1.56 8.97
N PRO A 112 -6.17 -0.46 8.22
CA PRO A 112 -7.51 0.03 8.01
C PRO A 112 -8.44 -1.07 7.49
N GLY A 113 -9.54 -1.28 8.22
CA GLY A 113 -10.53 -2.30 7.91
C GLY A 113 -11.33 -2.00 6.65
N GLN A 114 -12.16 -2.97 6.25
CA GLN A 114 -13.08 -2.81 5.11
C GLN A 114 -14.21 -1.87 5.51
N ALA A 115 -14.25 -0.69 4.90
CA ALA A 115 -15.31 0.27 5.11
C ALA A 115 -15.57 1.05 3.82
N CYS A 116 -16.84 1.34 3.56
CA CYS A 116 -17.21 2.08 2.36
C CYS A 116 -16.53 3.45 2.31
N GLY A 117 -15.83 3.69 1.20
CA GLY A 117 -15.11 4.91 0.91
C GLY A 117 -13.65 4.93 1.37
N VAL A 118 -13.14 3.94 2.11
CA VAL A 118 -11.72 3.90 2.50
C VAL A 118 -10.84 3.44 1.33
N TRP A 119 -9.63 3.98 1.28
CA TRP A 119 -8.54 3.54 0.41
C TRP A 119 -7.21 3.63 1.17
N PRO A 120 -6.84 2.56 1.90
CA PRO A 120 -5.55 2.47 2.57
C PRO A 120 -4.45 1.96 1.65
N ALA A 121 -3.24 2.51 1.82
CA ALA A 121 -2.05 2.05 1.11
C ALA A 121 -0.80 1.98 2.01
N PHE A 122 -0.05 0.89 1.88
CA PHE A 122 1.37 0.79 2.24
C PHE A 122 2.17 0.44 1.00
N TRP A 123 3.05 1.34 0.59
CA TRP A 123 3.62 1.34 -0.76
C TRP A 123 4.97 2.04 -0.79
N THR A 124 5.62 2.05 -1.94
CA THR A 124 6.82 2.85 -2.17
C THR A 124 6.73 3.67 -3.45
N VAL A 125 7.35 4.84 -3.46
CA VAL A 125 7.31 5.76 -4.61
C VAL A 125 8.65 6.46 -4.87
N GLY A 126 9.00 6.57 -6.15
CA GLY A 126 10.18 7.30 -6.61
C GLY A 126 9.90 8.78 -6.90
N PRO A 127 10.94 9.64 -6.98
CA PRO A 127 10.77 11.10 -7.09
C PRO A 127 10.18 11.60 -8.42
N ASP A 128 10.28 10.81 -9.51
CA ASP A 128 9.78 11.18 -10.86
C ASP A 128 8.69 10.20 -11.33
N TRP A 129 7.58 10.11 -10.62
CA TRP A 129 6.48 9.20 -10.96
C TRP A 129 5.91 9.48 -12.37
N PRO A 130 5.63 8.45 -13.20
CA PRO A 130 5.82 7.01 -12.95
C PRO A 130 7.20 6.49 -13.42
N SER A 131 8.08 7.38 -13.91
CA SER A 131 9.37 7.02 -14.52
C SER A 131 10.39 6.48 -13.51
N SER A 132 10.20 6.78 -12.22
CA SER A 132 10.97 6.19 -11.13
C SER A 132 10.24 5.07 -10.40
N GLY A 133 9.07 4.65 -10.89
CA GLY A 133 8.32 3.51 -10.39
C GLY A 133 7.59 3.73 -9.07
N GLU A 134 6.60 2.87 -8.85
CA GLU A 134 5.80 2.75 -7.63
C GLU A 134 5.46 1.28 -7.37
N ILE A 135 5.55 0.86 -6.11
CA ILE A 135 5.34 -0.51 -5.64
C ILE A 135 4.25 -0.49 -4.56
N ASP A 136 3.04 -0.93 -4.90
CA ASP A 136 1.93 -1.06 -3.96
C ASP A 136 2.00 -2.42 -3.28
N ILE A 137 2.31 -2.43 -1.99
CA ILE A 137 2.55 -3.66 -1.22
C ILE A 137 1.26 -4.11 -0.55
N ILE A 138 0.52 -3.17 0.04
CA ILE A 138 -0.82 -3.38 0.59
C ILE A 138 -1.72 -2.28 0.07
N GLU A 139 -2.71 -2.61 -0.75
CA GLU A 139 -3.64 -1.64 -1.30
C GLU A 139 -5.01 -2.28 -1.61
N GLY A 140 -6.06 -1.47 -1.44
CA GLY A 140 -7.41 -1.83 -1.85
C GLY A 140 -8.42 -0.76 -1.46
N VAL A 141 -9.67 -0.94 -1.87
CA VAL A 141 -10.72 0.08 -1.71
C VAL A 141 -12.03 -0.49 -1.16
N ASN A 142 -12.79 0.36 -0.49
CA ASN A 142 -14.17 0.07 -0.07
C ASN A 142 -14.30 -1.26 0.71
N THR A 143 -15.10 -2.20 0.21
CA THR A 143 -15.34 -3.51 0.84
C THR A 143 -14.46 -4.63 0.30
N GLN A 144 -13.38 -4.29 -0.42
CA GLN A 144 -12.44 -5.26 -0.99
C GLN A 144 -11.87 -6.19 0.09
N GLN A 145 -11.93 -7.49 -0.17
CA GLN A 145 -11.55 -8.51 0.82
C GLN A 145 -10.14 -9.06 0.67
N HIS A 146 -9.50 -8.80 -0.46
CA HIS A 146 -8.20 -9.33 -0.84
C HIS A 146 -7.23 -8.20 -1.11
N ASN A 147 -5.96 -8.37 -0.75
CA ASN A 147 -4.93 -7.43 -1.13
C ASN A 147 -4.67 -7.48 -2.65
N ALA A 148 -4.27 -6.36 -3.24
CA ALA A 148 -3.69 -6.28 -4.57
C ALA A 148 -2.25 -5.75 -4.46
N ILE A 149 -1.29 -6.49 -5.01
CA ILE A 149 0.11 -6.03 -5.10
C ILE A 149 0.34 -5.55 -6.52
N THR A 150 0.63 -4.27 -6.68
CA THR A 150 0.62 -3.59 -7.99
C THR A 150 1.93 -2.85 -8.23
N LEU A 151 2.41 -2.84 -9.48
CA LEU A 151 3.49 -1.97 -9.90
C LEU A 151 2.99 -0.95 -10.92
N HIS A 152 3.44 0.29 -10.78
CA HIS A 152 3.22 1.37 -11.73
C HIS A 152 4.55 1.84 -12.29
N THR A 153 4.68 1.89 -13.61
CA THR A 153 5.91 2.29 -14.31
C THR A 153 5.60 3.13 -15.54
N GLY A 154 6.66 3.61 -16.21
CA GLY A 154 6.60 3.94 -17.63
C GLY A 154 6.50 2.69 -18.53
N PRO A 155 6.65 2.83 -19.86
CA PRO A 155 6.56 1.71 -20.79
C PRO A 155 7.70 0.69 -20.61
N GLY A 156 7.45 -0.56 -20.99
CA GLY A 156 8.47 -1.62 -21.06
C GLY A 156 8.57 -2.54 -19.84
N CYS A 157 7.59 -2.51 -18.95
CA CYS A 157 7.50 -3.39 -17.79
C CYS A 157 6.16 -4.15 -17.78
N SER A 158 6.22 -5.45 -17.51
CA SER A 158 5.06 -6.35 -17.41
C SER A 158 5.37 -7.54 -16.51
N ILE A 159 4.32 -8.20 -16.02
CA ILE A 159 4.45 -9.46 -15.28
C ILE A 159 4.97 -10.55 -16.22
N ALA A 160 5.95 -11.31 -15.74
CA ALA A 160 6.48 -12.44 -16.48
C ALA A 160 5.52 -13.64 -16.40
N GLU A 161 5.10 -14.15 -17.56
CA GLU A 161 4.25 -15.36 -17.66
C GLU A 161 5.09 -16.67 -17.73
N THR A 162 6.41 -16.54 -17.85
CA THR A 162 7.36 -17.66 -17.97
C THR A 162 8.42 -17.59 -16.88
N SER A 163 8.75 -18.74 -16.29
CA SER A 163 9.82 -18.84 -15.29
C SER A 163 11.19 -18.57 -15.93
N PRO A 164 11.99 -17.62 -15.41
CA PRO A 164 13.33 -17.33 -15.93
C PRO A 164 14.29 -18.53 -15.87
N ASN A 165 14.10 -19.41 -14.87
CA ASN A 165 15.03 -20.49 -14.55
C ASN A 165 14.70 -21.81 -15.24
N THR A 166 13.43 -22.04 -15.59
CA THR A 166 12.99 -23.31 -16.19
C THR A 166 12.48 -23.16 -17.61
N GLY A 167 12.29 -21.92 -18.10
CA GLY A 167 11.69 -21.65 -19.41
C GLY A 167 10.24 -22.15 -19.52
N SER A 168 9.65 -22.59 -18.40
CA SER A 168 8.28 -23.10 -18.36
C SER A 168 7.29 -21.95 -18.26
N SER A 169 6.28 -21.95 -19.12
CA SER A 169 5.15 -21.00 -19.13
C SER A 169 4.15 -21.30 -18.01
N ASN A 170 4.61 -21.24 -16.77
CA ASN A 170 3.75 -21.45 -15.61
C ASN A 170 3.99 -20.36 -14.56
N ALA A 171 3.29 -19.24 -14.70
CA ALA A 171 3.27 -18.15 -13.72
C ALA A 171 2.91 -18.62 -12.30
N ALA A 172 2.07 -19.67 -12.16
CA ALA A 172 1.72 -20.24 -10.86
C ALA A 172 2.89 -20.89 -10.10
N ALA A 173 4.04 -21.10 -10.77
CA ALA A 173 5.27 -21.52 -10.09
C ALA A 173 6.06 -20.35 -9.48
N LEU A 174 5.76 -19.10 -9.88
CA LEU A 174 6.51 -17.90 -9.46
C LEU A 174 5.86 -17.20 -8.27
N PHE A 175 4.53 -17.22 -8.20
CA PHE A 175 3.74 -16.59 -7.13
C PHE A 175 2.39 -17.29 -6.96
N SER A 176 1.75 -17.13 -5.80
CA SER A 176 0.46 -17.77 -5.46
C SER A 176 -0.77 -16.91 -5.77
N GLY A 177 -0.59 -15.61 -6.03
CA GLY A 177 -1.66 -14.71 -6.45
C GLY A 177 -2.10 -14.94 -7.90
N SER A 178 -3.08 -14.16 -8.34
CA SER A 178 -3.61 -14.20 -9.71
C SER A 178 -3.41 -12.85 -10.41
N VAL A 179 -2.93 -12.87 -11.65
CA VAL A 179 -2.74 -11.66 -12.44
C VAL A 179 -4.10 -11.04 -12.77
N SER A 180 -4.31 -9.81 -12.32
CA SER A 180 -5.48 -8.98 -12.66
C SER A 180 -5.20 -8.13 -13.89
N THR A 181 -4.01 -7.50 -13.93
CA THR A 181 -3.54 -6.69 -15.06
C THR A 181 -2.07 -7.02 -15.33
N PRO A 182 -1.67 -7.35 -16.57
CA PRO A 182 -0.31 -7.83 -16.84
C PRO A 182 0.74 -6.74 -17.10
N ASN A 183 0.36 -5.53 -17.55
CA ASN A 183 1.29 -4.49 -18.00
C ASN A 183 1.41 -3.35 -17.00
N CYS A 184 2.63 -3.01 -16.59
CA CYS A 184 2.91 -2.08 -15.50
C CYS A 184 2.89 -0.61 -15.95
N ASP A 185 2.90 -0.36 -17.27
CA ASP A 185 2.78 0.99 -17.82
C ASP A 185 1.42 1.59 -17.44
N ILE A 186 1.45 2.76 -16.81
CA ILE A 186 0.24 3.51 -16.46
C ILE A 186 -0.61 3.89 -17.69
N ASN A 187 -0.04 3.85 -18.90
CA ASN A 187 -0.71 4.12 -20.17
C ASN A 187 -0.79 2.86 -21.06
N ALA A 188 -0.71 1.66 -20.48
CA ALA A 188 -0.78 0.40 -21.22
C ALA A 188 -2.05 0.30 -22.08
N GLN A 189 -1.86 0.04 -23.39
CA GLN A 189 -2.97 -0.17 -24.30
C GLN A 189 -3.77 -1.42 -23.88
N GLY A 190 -5.10 -1.28 -23.78
CA GLY A 190 -5.99 -2.38 -23.41
C GLY A 190 -6.16 -2.58 -21.91
N GLN A 191 -5.54 -1.73 -21.09
CA GLN A 191 -5.83 -1.62 -19.65
C GLN A 191 -6.44 -0.25 -19.35
N SER A 192 -7.14 -0.15 -18.21
CA SER A 192 -7.55 1.15 -17.68
C SER A 192 -6.31 2.02 -17.41
N LYS A 193 -6.45 3.33 -17.61
CA LYS A 193 -5.38 4.27 -17.29
C LYS A 193 -5.02 4.14 -15.80
N ASN A 194 -3.73 4.13 -15.51
CA ASN A 194 -3.18 3.94 -14.18
C ASN A 194 -3.58 2.62 -13.50
N ALA A 195 -3.89 1.56 -14.26
CA ALA A 195 -4.16 0.26 -13.65
C ALA A 195 -2.89 -0.44 -13.12
N GLY A 196 -1.73 -0.12 -13.69
CA GLY A 196 -0.49 -0.83 -13.41
C GLY A 196 -0.59 -2.32 -13.74
N CYS A 197 0.41 -3.10 -13.33
CA CYS A 197 0.37 -4.54 -13.38
C CYS A 197 0.11 -5.08 -11.97
N SER A 198 -1.04 -5.72 -11.78
CA SER A 198 -1.55 -6.08 -10.47
C SER A 198 -1.69 -7.58 -10.33
N ILE A 199 -1.22 -8.11 -9.20
CA ILE A 199 -1.42 -9.48 -8.75
C ILE A 199 -2.35 -9.45 -7.54
N ALA A 200 -3.59 -9.89 -7.73
CA ALA A 200 -4.55 -10.04 -6.65
C ALA A 200 -4.23 -11.28 -5.82
N THR A 201 -4.28 -11.12 -4.50
CA THR A 201 -4.16 -12.25 -3.58
C THR A 201 -5.47 -13.04 -3.51
N SER A 202 -5.39 -14.33 -3.15
CA SER A 202 -6.55 -15.21 -3.08
C SER A 202 -7.10 -15.42 -1.66
N ASP A 203 -6.28 -15.18 -0.64
CA ASP A 203 -6.69 -15.31 0.75
C ASP A 203 -7.27 -13.98 1.26
N THR A 204 -8.29 -14.05 2.11
CA THR A 204 -8.87 -12.88 2.80
C THR A 204 -8.11 -12.56 4.10
N ALA A 205 -7.33 -13.50 4.61
CA ALA A 205 -6.55 -13.38 5.84
C ALA A 205 -5.44 -12.32 5.78
N ASN A 206 -5.11 -11.80 4.60
CA ASN A 206 -3.96 -10.92 4.37
C ASN A 206 -4.34 -9.44 4.14
N TYR A 207 -5.63 -9.09 4.21
CA TYR A 207 -6.11 -7.73 3.97
C TYR A 207 -7.30 -7.34 4.86
N GLY A 208 -7.38 -6.04 5.18
CA GLY A 208 -8.47 -5.41 5.90
C GLY A 208 -8.93 -6.20 7.12
N ASN A 209 -10.24 -6.44 7.21
CA ASN A 209 -10.84 -7.14 8.35
C ASN A 209 -10.29 -8.56 8.58
N GLY A 210 -9.89 -9.27 7.53
CA GLY A 210 -9.33 -10.62 7.66
C GLY A 210 -7.92 -10.61 8.25
N LEU A 211 -7.08 -9.64 7.85
CA LEU A 211 -5.78 -9.40 8.48
C LEU A 211 -5.95 -9.00 9.96
N ASN A 212 -6.87 -8.09 10.24
CA ASN A 212 -7.12 -7.61 11.60
C ASN A 212 -7.64 -8.73 12.51
N ALA A 213 -8.51 -9.61 12.02
CA ALA A 213 -9.00 -10.77 12.76
C ALA A 213 -7.87 -11.77 13.13
N ASN A 214 -6.78 -11.79 12.37
CA ASN A 214 -5.61 -12.62 12.62
C ASN A 214 -4.56 -11.95 13.53
N GLN A 215 -4.86 -10.80 14.13
CA GLN A 215 -3.86 -9.97 14.85
C GLN A 215 -2.69 -9.59 13.92
N GLY A 216 -3.05 -9.34 12.66
CA GLY A 216 -2.15 -8.92 11.60
C GLY A 216 -1.22 -10.02 11.09
N GLY A 217 0.05 -9.69 10.93
CA GLY A 217 1.09 -10.54 10.37
C GLY A 217 2.25 -9.73 9.83
N VAL A 218 3.10 -10.38 9.03
CA VAL A 218 4.27 -9.72 8.43
C VAL A 218 4.15 -9.72 6.92
N TYR A 219 4.22 -8.52 6.34
CA TYR A 219 4.50 -8.34 4.92
C TYR A 219 6.00 -8.17 4.72
N ALA A 220 6.58 -8.92 3.79
CA ALA A 220 7.98 -8.79 3.41
C ALA A 220 8.07 -8.54 1.90
N THR A 221 8.77 -7.48 1.50
CA THR A 221 8.98 -7.13 0.09
C THR A 221 10.47 -7.11 -0.22
N GLU A 222 10.92 -8.05 -1.03
CA GLU A 222 12.28 -8.11 -1.57
C GLU A 222 12.31 -7.38 -2.90
N TRP A 223 13.13 -6.34 -3.02
CA TRP A 223 13.38 -5.59 -4.23
C TRP A 223 14.87 -5.58 -4.56
N THR A 224 15.22 -6.21 -5.68
CA THR A 224 16.56 -6.29 -6.26
C THR A 224 16.54 -5.81 -7.71
N SER A 225 17.68 -5.79 -8.40
CA SER A 225 17.72 -5.54 -9.85
C SER A 225 17.02 -6.62 -10.69
N ASP A 226 16.88 -7.84 -10.15
CA ASP A 226 16.36 -8.99 -10.90
C ASP A 226 14.89 -9.29 -10.62
N VAL A 227 14.39 -8.91 -9.44
CA VAL A 227 13.05 -9.30 -9.01
C VAL A 227 12.52 -8.37 -7.91
N ILE A 228 11.20 -8.16 -7.94
CA ILE A 228 10.40 -7.68 -6.81
C ILE A 228 9.48 -8.82 -6.36
N ARG A 229 9.55 -9.24 -5.10
CA ARG A 229 8.71 -10.29 -4.52
C ARG A 229 8.07 -9.82 -3.23
N THR A 230 6.81 -10.19 -3.02
CA THR A 230 6.06 -9.86 -1.80
C THR A 230 5.50 -11.11 -1.16
N TRP A 231 5.75 -11.30 0.13
CA TRP A 231 5.17 -12.36 0.96
C TRP A 231 4.27 -11.76 2.04
N TYR A 232 3.33 -12.59 2.51
CA TYR A 232 2.61 -12.39 3.76
C TYR A 232 2.77 -13.63 4.63
N PHE A 233 3.13 -13.41 5.89
CA PHE A 233 3.18 -14.46 6.91
C PHE A 233 2.16 -14.13 8.00
N PRO A 234 1.15 -14.98 8.20
CA PRO A 234 0.25 -14.85 9.35
C PRO A 234 1.04 -14.85 10.66
N ARG A 235 0.53 -14.17 11.68
CA ARG A 235 1.21 -13.97 12.99
C ARG A 235 1.86 -15.24 13.57
N GLY A 236 1.22 -16.40 13.43
CA GLY A 236 1.72 -17.69 13.95
C GLY A 236 2.73 -18.44 13.06
N SER A 237 3.07 -17.90 11.88
CA SER A 237 3.86 -18.57 10.84
C SER A 237 5.00 -17.70 10.31
N ILE A 238 5.44 -16.70 11.09
CA ILE A 238 6.55 -15.80 10.73
C ILE A 238 7.87 -16.59 10.76
N PRO A 239 8.69 -16.56 9.68
CA PRO A 239 9.99 -17.22 9.65
C PRO A 239 10.94 -16.71 10.74
N ALA A 240 11.58 -17.62 11.47
CA ALA A 240 12.44 -17.28 12.61
C ALA A 240 13.72 -16.50 12.23
N ASP A 241 14.16 -16.61 10.97
CA ASP A 241 15.32 -15.90 10.46
C ASP A 241 15.05 -14.42 10.20
N MET A 242 13.78 -14.02 10.06
CA MET A 242 13.35 -12.69 9.65
C MET A 242 13.84 -11.56 10.57
N GLU A 243 13.94 -11.81 11.87
CA GLU A 243 14.38 -10.79 12.83
C GLU A 243 15.89 -10.52 12.77
N ASN A 244 16.69 -11.54 12.47
CA ASN A 244 18.14 -11.52 12.72
C ASN A 244 18.98 -11.60 11.45
N SER A 245 18.61 -12.50 10.54
CA SER A 245 19.37 -12.77 9.32
C SER A 245 18.43 -13.24 8.22
N PRO A 246 17.53 -12.35 7.74
CA PRO A 246 16.48 -12.75 6.82
C PRO A 246 17.06 -13.36 5.54
N ASN A 247 16.47 -14.48 5.13
CA ASN A 247 16.82 -15.21 3.92
C ASN A 247 15.56 -15.54 3.10
N PRO A 248 15.16 -14.63 2.18
CA PRO A 248 14.00 -14.82 1.33
C PRO A 248 13.97 -16.12 0.52
N SER A 249 15.14 -16.69 0.17
CA SER A 249 15.22 -17.95 -0.58
C SER A 249 14.64 -19.16 0.16
N ALA A 250 14.49 -19.08 1.49
CA ALA A 250 13.94 -20.14 2.34
C ALA A 250 12.45 -19.95 2.68
N TRP A 251 11.83 -18.84 2.27
CA TRP A 251 10.47 -18.48 2.68
C TRP A 251 9.34 -19.08 1.82
N GLY A 252 9.70 -19.81 0.77
CA GLY A 252 8.74 -20.45 -0.14
C GLY A 252 8.13 -19.47 -1.14
N THR A 253 7.00 -19.86 -1.72
CA THR A 253 6.34 -19.13 -2.81
C THR A 253 5.78 -17.77 -2.33
N PRO A 254 6.12 -16.65 -2.98
CA PRO A 254 5.57 -15.34 -2.64
C PRO A 254 4.11 -15.20 -3.08
N LEU A 255 3.41 -14.21 -2.51
CA LEU A 255 2.09 -13.79 -2.99
C LEU A 255 2.15 -13.22 -4.40
N ALA A 256 3.18 -12.42 -4.68
CA ALA A 256 3.41 -11.76 -5.96
C ALA A 256 4.91 -11.76 -6.30
N ALA A 257 5.24 -11.87 -7.59
CA ALA A 257 6.60 -11.75 -8.08
C ALA A 257 6.64 -11.09 -9.47
N PHE A 258 7.53 -10.11 -9.62
CA PHE A 258 7.77 -9.37 -10.85
C PHE A 258 9.24 -9.52 -11.22
N HIS A 259 9.52 -10.04 -12.41
CA HIS A 259 10.86 -10.48 -12.81
C HIS A 259 11.48 -9.60 -13.89
N SER A 260 12.81 -9.50 -13.85
CA SER A 260 13.55 -8.64 -14.77
C SER A 260 13.47 -9.06 -16.25
N THR A 261 13.06 -10.28 -16.52
CA THR A 261 12.87 -10.82 -17.88
C THR A 261 11.78 -10.11 -18.67
N SER A 262 10.82 -9.48 -17.99
CA SER A 262 9.68 -8.78 -18.59
C SER A 262 9.57 -7.32 -18.14
N CYS A 263 10.56 -6.85 -17.38
CA CYS A 263 10.63 -5.51 -16.81
C CYS A 263 12.09 -5.17 -16.46
N ASP A 264 12.66 -4.09 -16.99
CA ASP A 264 13.97 -3.66 -16.49
C ASP A 264 13.82 -2.97 -15.12
N ILE A 265 13.83 -3.76 -14.04
CA ILE A 265 13.53 -3.29 -12.68
C ILE A 265 14.54 -2.25 -12.20
N GLU A 266 15.83 -2.41 -12.54
CA GLU A 266 16.87 -1.46 -12.14
C GLU A 266 16.67 -0.08 -12.79
N SER A 267 16.17 -0.02 -14.03
CA SER A 267 15.89 1.27 -14.68
C SER A 267 14.51 1.83 -14.31
N ALA A 268 13.52 0.97 -14.04
CA ALA A 268 12.15 1.36 -13.75
C ALA A 268 11.94 1.88 -12.33
N PHE A 269 12.67 1.37 -11.33
CA PHE A 269 12.48 1.72 -9.92
C PHE A 269 13.73 2.40 -9.36
N LYS A 270 13.59 3.63 -8.86
CA LYS A 270 14.70 4.43 -8.33
C LYS A 270 14.31 5.24 -7.11
N ASN A 271 15.24 5.32 -6.15
CA ASN A 271 15.16 6.19 -4.97
C ASN A 271 13.79 6.16 -4.29
N GLN A 272 13.26 4.97 -4.08
CA GLN A 272 11.94 4.75 -3.52
C GLN A 272 11.90 5.20 -2.05
N GLN A 273 10.86 5.95 -1.69
CA GLN A 273 10.49 6.26 -0.32
C GLN A 273 9.30 5.39 0.07
N ILE A 274 9.26 4.94 1.32
CA ILE A 274 8.16 4.17 1.89
C ILE A 274 7.03 5.13 2.25
N VAL A 275 5.80 4.76 1.92
CA VAL A 275 4.60 5.56 2.18
C VAL A 275 3.58 4.75 2.97
N PHE A 276 2.99 5.40 3.98
CA PHE A 276 1.72 4.98 4.61
C PHE A 276 0.70 6.07 4.42
N ASP A 277 -0.50 5.70 3.99
CA ASP A 277 -1.64 6.61 4.02
C ASP A 277 -2.99 5.88 4.14
N THR A 278 -4.02 6.70 4.30
CA THR A 278 -5.41 6.28 4.13
C THR A 278 -6.16 7.46 3.55
N THR A 279 -6.40 7.42 2.24
CA THR A 279 -7.30 8.35 1.58
C THR A 279 -8.74 7.82 1.58
N PHE A 280 -9.65 8.61 1.00
CA PHE A 280 -11.04 8.26 0.84
C PHE A 280 -11.54 8.60 -0.55
N CYS A 281 -12.40 7.76 -1.11
CA CYS A 281 -13.03 8.01 -2.40
C CYS A 281 -12.00 8.21 -3.53
N GLY A 282 -11.96 9.39 -4.15
CA GLY A 282 -10.97 9.71 -5.17
C GLY A 282 -11.02 8.84 -6.41
N ASP A 283 -9.89 8.79 -7.10
CA ASP A 283 -9.74 8.24 -8.43
C ASP A 283 -10.05 6.74 -8.52
N TRP A 284 -9.93 6.00 -7.41
CA TRP A 284 -10.25 4.58 -7.36
C TRP A 284 -11.48 4.25 -6.50
N ALA A 285 -11.43 4.43 -5.18
CA ALA A 285 -12.54 4.03 -4.29
C ALA A 285 -13.84 4.76 -4.64
N GLY A 286 -13.75 6.03 -5.03
CA GLY A 286 -14.87 6.84 -5.48
C GLY A 286 -15.40 6.40 -6.84
N GLN A 287 -14.50 6.07 -7.78
CA GLN A 287 -14.85 5.63 -9.12
C GLN A 287 -15.63 4.30 -9.11
N VAL A 288 -15.27 3.36 -8.24
CA VAL A 288 -15.94 2.05 -8.14
C VAL A 288 -17.08 2.01 -7.12
N TRP A 289 -17.45 3.16 -6.53
CA TRP A 289 -18.52 3.24 -5.53
C TRP A 289 -19.86 2.66 -6.02
N SER A 290 -20.24 2.98 -7.26
CA SER A 290 -21.52 2.57 -7.84
C SER A 290 -21.58 1.09 -8.21
N THR A 291 -20.43 0.43 -8.33
CA THR A 291 -20.32 -1.01 -8.64
C THR A 291 -20.11 -1.87 -7.40
N ASP A 292 -19.67 -1.29 -6.28
CA ASP A 292 -19.70 -1.93 -4.97
C ASP A 292 -21.16 -1.99 -4.45
N ALA A 293 -21.75 -3.18 -4.45
CA ALA A 293 -23.14 -3.39 -4.04
C ALA A 293 -23.40 -3.04 -2.57
N THR A 294 -22.39 -3.15 -1.71
CA THR A 294 -22.52 -2.77 -0.30
C THR A 294 -22.52 -1.26 -0.19
N CYS A 295 -21.58 -0.57 -0.84
CA CYS A 295 -21.37 0.86 -0.68
C CYS A 295 -22.38 1.72 -1.42
N SER A 296 -22.71 1.37 -2.66
CA SER A 296 -23.74 2.06 -3.45
C SER A 296 -25.10 2.16 -2.73
N SER A 297 -25.41 1.22 -1.82
CA SER A 297 -26.63 1.25 -1.02
C SER A 297 -26.60 2.23 0.16
N LYS A 298 -25.43 2.74 0.55
CA LYS A 298 -25.23 3.55 1.76
C LYS A 298 -25.40 5.05 1.54
N ALA A 299 -25.07 5.55 0.35
CA ALA A 299 -25.24 6.95 -0.04
C ALA A 299 -25.19 7.08 -1.57
N ALA A 300 -25.66 8.21 -2.09
CA ALA A 300 -25.65 8.46 -3.53
C ALA A 300 -24.22 8.60 -4.08
N THR A 301 -23.31 9.12 -3.27
CA THR A 301 -21.89 9.26 -3.63
C THR A 301 -20.98 8.84 -2.48
N CYS A 302 -19.74 8.43 -2.82
CA CYS A 302 -18.72 8.11 -1.83
C CYS A 302 -18.45 9.28 -0.89
N ASN A 303 -18.25 10.49 -1.42
CA ASN A 303 -17.93 11.67 -0.61
C ASN A 303 -19.05 11.98 0.39
N GLU A 304 -20.33 11.84 -0.01
CA GLU A 304 -21.46 12.03 0.90
C GLU A 304 -21.43 11.03 2.07
N TYR A 305 -21.12 9.76 1.80
CA TYR A 305 -21.00 8.76 2.85
C TYR A 305 -19.84 9.08 3.80
N VAL A 306 -18.65 9.33 3.24
CA VAL A 306 -17.44 9.64 4.02
C VAL A 306 -17.63 10.91 4.84
N GLN A 307 -18.31 11.92 4.31
CA GLN A 307 -18.59 13.16 5.04
C GLN A 307 -19.44 12.93 6.28
N ASN A 308 -20.56 12.22 6.13
CA ASN A 308 -21.64 12.21 7.10
C ASN A 308 -21.62 11.02 8.08
N ASN A 309 -20.72 10.05 7.90
CA ASN A 309 -20.69 8.81 8.70
C ASN A 309 -19.34 8.58 9.42
N PRO A 310 -18.89 9.48 10.32
CA PRO A 310 -17.60 9.35 11.00
C PRO A 310 -17.37 8.00 11.68
N GLU A 311 -18.41 7.50 12.35
CA GLU A 311 -18.36 6.28 13.15
C GLU A 311 -18.03 5.02 12.31
N ALA A 312 -18.23 5.07 10.99
CA ALA A 312 -17.88 3.98 10.07
C ALA A 312 -16.36 3.78 9.92
N PHE A 313 -15.55 4.74 10.37
CA PHE A 313 -14.10 4.77 10.18
C PHE A 313 -13.31 4.50 11.45
N LYS A 314 -13.97 4.00 12.51
CA LYS A 314 -13.30 3.64 13.78
C LYS A 314 -12.21 2.58 13.63
N ASP A 315 -12.41 1.66 12.69
CA ASP A 315 -11.46 0.59 12.38
C ASP A 315 -10.53 0.97 11.21
N ALA A 316 -10.55 2.22 10.74
CA ALA A 316 -9.67 2.71 9.68
C ALA A 316 -8.36 3.25 10.27
N PHE A 317 -7.51 2.35 10.78
CA PHE A 317 -6.20 2.71 11.32
C PHE A 317 -5.16 1.61 11.13
N TRP A 318 -3.89 2.02 11.04
CA TRP A 318 -2.70 1.18 11.09
C TRP A 318 -2.18 1.06 12.53
N THR A 319 -1.74 -0.13 12.91
CA THR A 319 -0.89 -0.36 14.08
C THR A 319 0.33 -1.17 13.66
N VAL A 320 1.49 -0.51 13.63
CA VAL A 320 2.76 -1.09 13.19
C VAL A 320 3.58 -1.51 14.41
N ASN A 321 3.91 -2.81 14.50
CA ASN A 321 4.81 -3.35 15.52
C ASN A 321 6.25 -2.96 15.22
N SER A 322 6.68 -3.18 13.98
CA SER A 322 7.99 -2.75 13.49
C SER A 322 7.99 -2.59 11.98
N LEU A 323 8.85 -1.71 11.49
CA LEU A 323 9.20 -1.61 10.08
C LEU A 323 10.72 -1.59 10.00
N LYS A 324 11.29 -2.58 9.31
CA LYS A 324 12.74 -2.72 9.17
C LYS A 324 13.09 -2.81 7.69
N VAL A 325 14.14 -2.10 7.31
CA VAL A 325 14.67 -2.12 5.95
C VAL A 325 16.08 -2.68 5.98
N TYR A 326 16.31 -3.71 5.19
CA TYR A 326 17.61 -4.34 5.01
C TYR A 326 18.14 -4.05 3.61
N THR A 327 19.46 -3.95 3.49
CA THR A 327 20.16 -3.85 2.22
C THR A 327 21.23 -4.92 2.08
N GLY A 328 21.65 -5.22 0.86
CA GLY A 328 22.44 -6.41 0.55
C GLY A 328 21.56 -7.45 -0.13
N GLY A 329 21.97 -8.72 -0.11
CA GLY A 329 21.16 -9.80 -0.70
C GLY A 329 21.28 -10.01 -2.20
N ALA A 330 22.05 -9.20 -2.93
CA ALA A 330 22.24 -9.42 -4.36
C ALA A 330 22.98 -10.74 -4.64
N SER A 331 22.32 -11.60 -5.42
CA SER A 331 22.86 -12.78 -6.07
C SER A 331 24.26 -12.50 -6.60
N GLY A 332 25.22 -13.35 -6.22
CA GLY A 332 26.58 -13.27 -6.71
C GLY A 332 26.64 -13.41 -8.23
N ASN A 333 26.71 -12.28 -8.92
CA ASN A 333 27.36 -12.18 -10.22
C ASN A 333 28.55 -11.22 -10.10
N GLY A 334 29.37 -11.46 -9.08
CA GLY A 334 30.72 -10.91 -9.05
C GLY A 334 31.49 -11.51 -10.21
N THR A 335 31.77 -10.68 -11.22
CA THR A 335 32.80 -10.92 -12.21
C THR A 335 34.01 -11.54 -11.53
N ALA A 336 34.36 -12.76 -11.95
CA ALA A 336 35.56 -13.43 -11.47
C ALA A 336 36.74 -12.45 -11.54
N PRO A 337 37.55 -12.30 -10.48
CA PRO A 337 38.76 -11.52 -10.58
C PRO A 337 39.62 -12.20 -11.64
N VAL A 338 39.88 -11.47 -12.73
CA VAL A 338 40.82 -11.87 -13.77
C VAL A 338 42.13 -12.23 -13.08
N SER A 339 42.49 -13.52 -13.17
CA SER A 339 43.75 -14.06 -12.67
C SER A 339 44.92 -13.35 -13.36
N SER A 340 45.46 -12.30 -12.74
CA SER A 340 46.75 -11.74 -13.09
C SER A 340 47.84 -12.65 -12.52
N LYS A 341 48.58 -13.27 -13.44
CA LYS A 341 49.78 -14.08 -13.24
C LYS A 341 50.75 -13.45 -12.23
N PRO A 342 51.33 -14.20 -11.27
CA PRO A 342 52.37 -13.64 -10.40
C PRO A 342 53.67 -13.45 -11.17
N GLY A 343 54.11 -12.19 -11.29
CA GLY A 343 55.48 -11.85 -11.63
C GLY A 343 56.36 -11.94 -10.38
N SER A 344 57.44 -12.71 -10.47
CA SER A 344 58.47 -12.84 -9.43
C SER A 344 59.04 -11.49 -9.01
N SER A 345 59.16 -11.24 -7.71
CA SER A 345 60.23 -10.40 -7.16
C SER A 345 60.53 -10.73 -5.71
N ALA A 346 61.81 -10.54 -5.39
CA ALA A 346 62.58 -11.24 -4.37
C ALA A 346 62.41 -10.73 -2.94
N ILE A 347 62.78 -11.61 -2.02
CA ILE A 347 62.94 -11.43 -0.57
C ILE A 347 64.06 -10.40 -0.29
N PRO A 348 63.95 -9.63 0.81
CA PRO A 348 65.09 -9.60 1.72
C PRO A 348 64.72 -9.77 3.20
N THR A 349 65.73 -10.26 3.91
CA THR A 349 65.75 -10.87 5.24
C THR A 349 65.98 -9.84 6.36
N ALA A 350 65.29 -10.07 7.49
CA ALA A 350 65.53 -9.72 8.90
C ALA A 350 66.52 -8.61 9.33
N SER A 351 66.10 -7.81 10.32
CA SER A 351 66.85 -7.63 11.59
C SER A 351 65.98 -6.99 12.72
N ARG A 352 66.13 -7.53 13.93
CA ARG A 352 65.75 -7.04 15.28
C ARG A 352 67.07 -6.60 15.96
N PRO A 353 67.21 -5.72 17.01
CA PRO A 353 66.41 -5.52 18.26
C PRO A 353 66.47 -4.03 18.79
N PRO A 354 66.34 -3.67 20.11
CA PRO A 354 65.90 -4.36 21.34
C PRO A 354 64.84 -3.61 22.21
N VAL A 355 64.52 -4.26 23.33
CA VAL A 355 63.55 -3.98 24.42
C VAL A 355 64.02 -2.90 25.41
N SER A 356 63.09 -2.12 26.01
CA SER A 356 63.20 -1.61 27.40
C SER A 356 61.84 -1.21 27.99
N THR A 357 61.80 -1.10 29.32
CA THR A 357 60.77 -1.36 30.33
C THR A 357 60.08 -0.12 30.96
N GLY A 358 58.90 -0.31 31.58
CA GLY A 358 58.32 0.52 32.66
C GLY A 358 56.80 0.31 32.81
N THR A 359 56.27 -0.44 33.81
CA THR A 359 55.72 -0.01 35.13
C THR A 359 54.73 1.18 35.05
N GLY A 360 53.49 1.21 35.57
CA GLY A 360 52.76 0.46 36.61
C GLY A 360 51.27 0.90 36.68
N VAL A 361 50.51 0.22 37.54
CA VAL A 361 49.03 0.12 37.78
C VAL A 361 48.51 1.25 38.73
N PRO A 362 47.21 1.49 39.13
CA PRO A 362 45.83 1.02 38.73
C PRO A 362 44.77 2.14 38.47
N PRO A 363 43.48 1.77 38.22
CA PRO A 363 42.33 2.68 38.19
C PRO A 363 41.64 2.88 39.57
N VAL A 364 41.01 4.04 39.79
CA VAL A 364 40.19 4.35 40.97
C VAL A 364 38.71 4.25 40.61
N GLY A 365 37.96 3.55 41.46
CA GLY A 365 36.57 3.16 41.28
C GLY A 365 35.48 4.18 41.70
N PRO A 366 34.22 3.73 41.76
CA PRO A 366 33.03 4.57 41.85
C PRO A 366 32.56 4.79 43.30
N THR A 367 32.02 5.96 43.57
CA THR A 367 31.27 6.26 44.80
C THR A 367 29.80 5.95 44.60
N GLY A 368 29.24 5.04 45.41
CA GLY A 368 27.81 4.85 45.53
C GLY A 368 27.18 5.77 46.57
N TRP A 369 25.86 5.93 46.49
CA TRP A 369 24.99 6.10 47.66
C TRP A 369 23.65 5.41 47.42
N SER A 370 23.22 4.70 48.45
CA SER A 370 21.99 3.95 48.58
C SER A 370 21.05 4.71 49.51
N SER A 371 19.75 4.80 49.23
CA SER A 371 18.66 4.55 50.20
C SER A 371 17.31 4.44 49.49
N ALA A 372 16.50 3.49 49.95
CA ALA A 372 15.16 3.17 49.44
C ALA A 372 14.05 3.87 50.31
N PRO A 373 12.76 3.49 50.26
CA PRO A 373 11.64 4.42 50.05
C PRO A 373 10.82 4.73 51.32
N GLY A 374 10.08 5.84 51.29
CA GLY A 374 9.12 6.22 52.34
C GLY A 374 7.81 6.71 51.75
N SER A 375 6.72 5.98 52.03
CA SER A 375 5.34 6.38 51.78
C SER A 375 4.90 7.53 52.68
N ALA A 376 4.11 8.48 52.16
CA ALA A 376 3.05 9.14 52.91
C ALA A 376 2.08 9.90 51.97
N VAL A 377 0.83 9.46 51.99
CA VAL A 377 -0.37 10.19 51.55
C VAL A 377 -0.58 11.41 52.46
N PRO A 378 -1.14 12.51 51.92
CA PRO A 378 -2.24 13.15 52.64
C PRO A 378 -3.47 13.36 51.76
N THR A 379 -4.57 12.83 52.25
CA THR A 379 -5.96 13.21 51.95
C THR A 379 -6.22 14.66 52.31
N GLY A 380 -6.87 15.42 51.43
CA GLY A 380 -7.39 16.76 51.72
C GLY A 380 -8.42 17.21 50.68
N LYS A 381 -9.66 17.39 51.13
CA LYS A 381 -10.90 17.66 50.37
C LYS A 381 -10.93 19.00 49.62
N ALA A 382 -11.57 18.94 48.46
CA ALA A 382 -12.52 19.86 47.83
C ALA A 382 -12.65 21.31 48.35
N SER A 383 -12.54 22.27 47.42
CA SER A 383 -13.48 23.39 47.36
C SER A 383 -13.69 23.87 45.92
N SER A 384 -14.96 24.09 45.62
CA SER A 384 -15.58 24.49 44.36
C SER A 384 -15.28 25.94 43.95
N VAL A 385 -15.00 26.15 42.67
CA VAL A 385 -15.15 27.48 42.02
C VAL A 385 -15.86 27.28 40.67
N PRO A 386 -16.99 27.95 40.40
CA PRO A 386 -17.72 27.81 39.15
C PRO A 386 -17.05 28.65 38.04
N TYR A 387 -16.70 27.99 36.92
CA TYR A 387 -16.29 28.66 35.69
C TYR A 387 -17.54 29.02 34.87
N VAL A 388 -17.79 30.31 34.72
CA VAL A 388 -18.84 30.90 33.88
C VAL A 388 -18.20 31.31 32.54
N PRO A 389 -18.77 30.93 31.38
CA PRO A 389 -18.24 31.35 30.08
C PRO A 389 -18.60 32.82 29.79
N PRO A 390 -17.75 33.58 29.08
CA PRO A 390 -18.12 34.92 28.65
C PRO A 390 -19.11 34.84 27.47
N MET A 391 -20.34 35.27 27.73
CA MET A 391 -21.26 35.75 26.70
C MET A 391 -20.69 37.03 26.08
N TYR A 392 -20.56 37.08 24.75
CA TYR A 392 -20.50 38.33 24.02
C TYR A 392 -21.79 38.55 23.25
N SER A 393 -22.34 39.73 23.51
CA SER A 393 -23.53 40.34 22.96
C SER A 393 -23.42 40.56 21.46
N SER A 394 -24.53 40.31 20.79
CA SER A 394 -24.88 40.79 19.45
C SER A 394 -24.86 42.31 19.38
N GLU A 395 -24.17 42.88 18.39
CA GLU A 395 -24.39 44.24 17.93
C GLU A 395 -24.58 44.21 16.41
N ALA A 396 -25.65 44.85 15.96
CA ALA A 396 -26.12 44.87 14.59
C ALA A 396 -25.64 46.14 13.87
N GLY A 397 -25.19 45.97 12.62
CA GLY A 397 -25.13 47.01 11.58
C GLY A 397 -23.84 46.97 10.74
N PRO A 398 -23.83 47.51 9.50
CA PRO A 398 -24.92 47.92 8.62
C PRO A 398 -25.05 47.02 7.37
N THR A 399 -26.25 47.04 6.80
CA THR A 399 -26.64 46.41 5.53
C THR A 399 -25.81 46.97 4.37
N THR A 400 -25.02 46.13 3.71
CA THR A 400 -24.43 46.44 2.39
C THR A 400 -25.28 45.80 1.29
N THR A 401 -25.96 46.66 0.56
CA THR A 401 -26.73 46.35 -0.65
C THR A 401 -25.76 45.91 -1.75
N PHE A 402 -25.81 44.65 -2.19
CA PHE A 402 -25.15 44.23 -3.42
C PHE A 402 -26.11 44.43 -4.59
N THR A 403 -25.77 45.39 -5.44
CA THR A 403 -26.34 45.60 -6.77
C THR A 403 -25.99 44.41 -7.67
N THR A 404 -27.00 43.72 -8.19
CA THR A 404 -26.85 42.76 -9.28
C THR A 404 -26.43 43.48 -10.56
N SER A 405 -25.17 43.28 -10.98
CA SER A 405 -24.72 43.58 -12.33
C SER A 405 -24.89 42.32 -13.19
N THR A 406 -25.86 42.35 -14.11
CA THR A 406 -25.98 41.38 -15.19
C THR A 406 -24.86 41.64 -16.20
N ALA A 407 -23.83 40.79 -16.18
CA ALA A 407 -22.87 40.67 -17.27
C ALA A 407 -23.20 39.41 -18.08
N SER A 408 -23.71 39.64 -19.29
CA SER A 408 -23.95 38.62 -20.31
C SER A 408 -22.61 38.15 -20.88
N VAL A 409 -22.26 36.88 -20.66
CA VAL A 409 -21.18 36.22 -21.42
C VAL A 409 -21.79 35.06 -22.18
N THR A 410 -21.77 35.22 -23.49
CA THR A 410 -22.16 34.26 -24.51
C THR A 410 -21.17 33.10 -24.52
N GLN A 411 -21.63 31.87 -24.29
CA GLN A 411 -20.89 30.66 -24.67
C GLN A 411 -21.66 29.89 -25.74
N THR A 412 -20.96 29.66 -26.84
CA THR A 412 -21.25 28.75 -27.94
C THR A 412 -20.99 27.31 -27.54
N VAL A 413 -21.98 26.42 -27.72
CA VAL A 413 -21.82 24.95 -27.70
C VAL A 413 -22.21 24.42 -29.08
N PRO A 414 -21.35 23.67 -29.79
CA PRO A 414 -21.73 22.93 -30.99
C PRO A 414 -22.50 21.66 -30.61
N GLY A 415 -23.55 21.37 -31.39
CA GLY A 415 -24.44 20.24 -31.21
C GLY A 415 -23.78 18.88 -31.40
N GLY A 416 -24.29 17.91 -30.65
CA GLY A 416 -24.17 16.48 -30.91
C GLY A 416 -25.51 15.96 -31.41
N ASP A 417 -25.46 15.32 -32.58
CA ASP A 417 -26.56 14.56 -33.18
C ASP A 417 -26.89 13.32 -32.34
N ALA A 418 -28.20 13.05 -32.19
CA ALA A 418 -28.71 11.75 -31.79
C ALA A 418 -29.13 10.98 -33.03
N SER A 419 -28.60 9.76 -33.22
CA SER A 419 -29.15 8.77 -34.15
C SER A 419 -29.87 7.68 -33.36
N TRP A 420 -31.00 7.22 -33.89
CA TRP A 420 -31.65 5.97 -33.53
C TRP A 420 -32.03 5.22 -34.82
N GLY A 421 -31.58 3.96 -34.91
CA GLY A 421 -32.43 2.82 -35.28
C GLY A 421 -32.59 2.39 -36.76
N GLY A 422 -32.25 1.12 -37.00
CA GLY A 422 -32.76 0.23 -38.06
C GLY A 422 -31.86 0.09 -39.29
N ASP A 423 -31.70 -1.05 -39.98
CA ASP A 423 -32.15 -2.44 -39.88
C ASP A 423 -31.34 -3.24 -40.93
N HIS A 424 -31.39 -4.57 -40.84
CA HIS A 424 -31.18 -5.58 -41.91
C HIS A 424 -29.79 -6.11 -42.33
N THR A 425 -29.55 -7.36 -41.92
CA THR A 425 -29.24 -8.58 -42.71
C THR A 425 -28.09 -8.65 -43.74
N ARG A 426 -27.44 -9.83 -43.72
CA ARG A 426 -26.79 -10.62 -44.81
C ARG A 426 -25.30 -10.38 -45.15
N SER A 427 -24.51 -11.39 -44.75
CA SER A 427 -23.60 -12.24 -45.56
C SER A 427 -22.41 -11.66 -46.38
N TRP A 428 -21.27 -12.33 -46.12
CA TRP A 428 -20.15 -12.71 -47.02
C TRP A 428 -18.95 -11.76 -47.22
N SER A 429 -17.81 -12.21 -46.68
CA SER A 429 -16.51 -12.56 -47.34
C SER A 429 -15.82 -11.60 -48.32
N TRP A 430 -14.48 -11.75 -48.35
CA TRP A 430 -13.41 -11.18 -49.22
C TRP A 430 -12.80 -9.89 -48.64
N GLY A 431 -11.48 -9.72 -48.49
CA GLY A 431 -10.34 -10.31 -49.19
C GLY A 431 -9.69 -9.25 -50.08
N GLY A 432 -8.44 -8.87 -49.78
CA GLY A 432 -7.51 -8.30 -50.77
C GLY A 432 -7.26 -6.78 -50.75
N ASN A 433 -6.10 -6.42 -50.18
CA ASN A 433 -4.96 -5.68 -50.78
C ASN A 433 -5.10 -4.31 -51.49
N ASN A 434 -4.06 -3.51 -51.19
CA ASN A 434 -3.41 -2.43 -51.94
C ASN A 434 -4.08 -1.06 -51.99
N TRP A 435 -3.35 0.07 -52.08
CA TRP A 435 -2.04 0.58 -51.65
C TRP A 435 -2.04 2.03 -52.22
N HIS A 436 -1.25 2.92 -51.61
CA HIS A 436 -0.83 4.26 -52.10
C HIS A 436 -1.78 5.46 -51.93
N GLY A 437 -1.36 6.40 -51.07
CA GLY A 437 -1.69 7.84 -51.13
C GLY A 437 -0.93 8.57 -52.26
N PRO A 438 -0.79 9.92 -52.27
CA PRO A 438 -0.95 10.90 -51.17
C PRO A 438 -1.85 12.13 -51.51
N PRO A 439 -2.10 13.07 -50.57
CA PRO A 439 -2.82 14.31 -50.87
C PRO A 439 -1.96 15.58 -50.72
N ARG A 440 -2.26 16.62 -51.53
CA ARG A 440 -1.91 18.03 -51.26
C ARG A 440 -2.92 19.01 -51.88
N GLY A 441 -3.26 20.04 -51.09
CA GLY A 441 -3.80 21.35 -51.49
C GLY A 441 -5.32 21.44 -51.52
N LYS A 442 -6.01 22.02 -50.52
CA LYS A 442 -6.19 23.43 -50.09
C LYS A 442 -6.97 24.32 -51.09
N TRP A 443 -7.69 25.28 -50.47
CA TRP A 443 -8.42 26.45 -50.99
C TRP A 443 -9.88 26.19 -51.44
N ALA A 444 -10.87 27.06 -51.26
CA ALA A 444 -11.17 28.19 -50.36
C ALA A 444 -12.60 28.67 -50.78
N ASN A 445 -13.38 29.12 -49.79
CA ASN A 445 -14.46 30.14 -49.84
C ASN A 445 -15.59 30.06 -50.90
N ASN A 446 -16.85 30.17 -50.45
CA ASN A 446 -17.65 31.41 -50.55
C ASN A 446 -19.16 31.22 -50.25
N TYR A 447 -19.76 32.29 -49.71
CA TYR A 447 -21.13 32.80 -49.92
C TYR A 447 -22.32 31.96 -49.39
N GLU A 448 -23.46 32.48 -48.91
CA GLU A 448 -23.96 33.79 -48.45
C GLU A 448 -25.40 33.52 -47.95
N ARG A 449 -25.93 34.44 -47.14
CA ARG A 449 -27.36 34.80 -46.92
C ARG A 449 -28.31 33.91 -46.09
N SER A 450 -28.74 34.58 -45.02
CA SER A 450 -29.87 34.41 -44.12
C SER A 450 -31.25 34.75 -44.69
N VAL A 451 -32.31 34.06 -44.24
CA VAL A 451 -33.68 34.58 -44.00
C VAL A 451 -34.34 33.76 -42.85
N PRO A 452 -35.16 34.33 -41.93
CA PRO A 452 -35.51 33.71 -40.64
C PRO A 452 -36.93 33.15 -40.58
N GLU A 453 -37.19 32.18 -39.69
CA GLU A 453 -38.57 31.84 -39.30
C GLU A 453 -38.69 31.27 -37.87
N ALA A 454 -39.91 31.39 -37.35
CA ALA A 454 -40.31 31.61 -35.97
C ALA A 454 -40.44 30.37 -35.08
N THR A 455 -40.39 30.62 -33.77
CA THR A 455 -40.54 29.68 -32.65
C THR A 455 -42.00 29.32 -32.36
N VAL A 456 -42.24 28.03 -32.06
CA VAL A 456 -43.45 27.53 -31.36
C VAL A 456 -43.01 26.51 -30.31
N ALA A 457 -43.43 26.70 -29.06
CA ALA A 457 -43.11 25.84 -27.91
C ALA A 457 -44.08 24.64 -27.80
N PRO A 458 -43.62 23.44 -27.38
CA PRO A 458 -44.52 22.33 -27.07
C PRO A 458 -44.88 22.21 -25.58
N ALA A 459 -46.08 21.66 -25.34
CA ALA A 459 -46.80 21.48 -24.08
C ALA A 459 -46.30 20.28 -23.21
N PRO A 460 -46.65 20.22 -21.90
CA PRO A 460 -46.11 19.22 -20.98
C PRO A 460 -46.86 17.87 -21.04
N VAL A 461 -46.12 16.77 -20.89
CA VAL A 461 -46.66 15.40 -20.82
C VAL A 461 -46.66 14.91 -19.37
N SER A 462 -47.79 14.36 -18.93
CA SER A 462 -48.03 13.78 -17.60
C SER A 462 -47.56 12.32 -17.51
N LEU A 463 -47.00 11.95 -16.34
CA LEU A 463 -46.60 10.58 -16.00
C LEU A 463 -47.67 9.88 -15.12
N PRO A 464 -47.87 8.55 -15.25
CA PRO A 464 -48.82 7.79 -14.44
C PRO A 464 -48.28 7.42 -13.05
N PRO A 465 -49.15 7.18 -12.04
CA PRO A 465 -48.76 6.97 -10.65
C PRO A 465 -48.26 5.54 -10.34
N PRO A 466 -47.48 5.35 -9.26
CA PRO A 466 -46.84 4.07 -8.93
C PRO A 466 -47.80 3.07 -8.25
N MET A 467 -47.62 1.78 -8.56
CA MET A 467 -48.30 0.66 -7.90
C MET A 467 -47.72 0.42 -6.51
N VAL A 468 -48.61 0.39 -5.51
CA VAL A 468 -48.32 -0.02 -4.13
C VAL A 468 -48.41 -1.55 -4.05
N ARG A 469 -47.34 -2.22 -3.62
CA ARG A 469 -47.38 -3.60 -3.14
C ARG A 469 -47.17 -3.62 -1.62
N SER A 470 -48.20 -4.03 -0.92
CA SER A 470 -48.22 -4.40 0.49
C SER A 470 -47.32 -5.63 0.70
N VAL A 471 -46.35 -5.52 1.60
CA VAL A 471 -45.63 -6.67 2.15
C VAL A 471 -46.19 -6.90 3.55
N GLU A 472 -46.78 -8.07 3.71
CA GLU A 472 -47.39 -8.60 4.92
C GLU A 472 -46.30 -9.01 5.91
N VAL A 473 -46.43 -8.59 7.16
CA VAL A 473 -45.52 -8.91 8.26
C VAL A 473 -45.84 -10.34 8.73
N GLN A 474 -44.85 -11.24 8.68
CA GLN A 474 -44.94 -12.58 9.26
C GLN A 474 -43.97 -12.66 10.44
N GLU A 475 -44.52 -12.51 11.65
CA GLU A 475 -43.84 -12.77 12.91
C GLU A 475 -43.76 -14.29 13.20
N ASP A 476 -42.77 -14.65 14.02
CA ASP A 476 -42.51 -15.93 14.69
C ASP A 476 -42.03 -17.12 13.86
N VAL A 477 -40.76 -17.52 14.08
CA VAL A 477 -40.34 -18.74 14.82
C VAL A 477 -38.82 -18.86 14.73
N ASP A 478 -38.04 -18.51 15.78
CA ASP A 478 -36.86 -19.31 16.17
C ASP A 478 -36.25 -18.97 17.56
N VAL A 479 -36.93 -19.37 18.64
CA VAL A 479 -36.36 -19.34 20.02
C VAL A 479 -36.08 -20.76 20.54
N ASN A 480 -36.19 -21.80 19.69
CA ASN A 480 -36.07 -23.20 20.11
C ASN A 480 -34.84 -23.94 19.58
N MET A 481 -34.02 -23.33 18.72
CA MET A 481 -32.77 -23.96 18.25
C MET A 481 -31.58 -23.73 19.20
N VAL A 482 -31.55 -22.63 19.96
CA VAL A 482 -30.44 -22.28 20.87
C VAL A 482 -30.47 -23.05 22.20
N ARG A 483 -31.64 -23.55 22.64
CA ARG A 483 -31.75 -24.36 23.88
C ARG A 483 -31.34 -25.82 23.72
N ARG A 484 -31.19 -26.35 22.50
CA ARG A 484 -30.77 -27.76 22.29
C ARG A 484 -29.26 -27.95 22.18
N HIS A 485 -28.48 -26.89 21.97
CA HIS A 485 -27.02 -27.00 21.84
C HIS A 485 -26.30 -26.89 23.21
N MET A 486 -26.88 -26.19 24.19
CA MET A 486 -26.29 -26.01 25.53
C MET A 486 -26.51 -27.19 26.50
N ALA A 487 -27.29 -28.21 26.13
CA ALA A 487 -27.58 -29.37 26.99
C ALA A 487 -26.71 -30.62 26.70
N ARG A 488 -25.74 -30.55 25.78
CA ARG A 488 -24.82 -31.66 25.45
C ARG A 488 -23.38 -31.49 25.95
N HIS A 489 -23.03 -30.38 26.60
CA HIS A 489 -21.69 -30.14 27.16
C HIS A 489 -21.58 -30.23 28.70
N LYS A 490 -22.62 -30.68 29.40
CA LYS A 490 -22.62 -30.85 30.88
C LYS A 490 -22.82 -32.30 31.36
N ARG A 491 -22.32 -33.29 30.60
CA ARG A 491 -22.42 -34.71 30.98
C ARG A 491 -21.16 -35.55 30.76
N HIS A 492 -19.99 -34.92 30.84
CA HIS A 492 -18.70 -35.61 30.92
C HIS A 492 -17.80 -34.91 31.93
N GLU A 493 -18.13 -35.05 33.21
CA GLU A 493 -17.21 -34.82 34.32
C GLU A 493 -17.94 -35.26 35.60
N HIS A 494 -17.93 -36.57 35.86
CA HIS A 494 -18.03 -37.20 37.19
C HIS A 494 -18.10 -38.71 37.01
N GLY A 495 -17.06 -39.40 37.52
CA GLY A 495 -17.15 -40.84 37.81
C GLY A 495 -15.96 -41.66 37.34
N HIS A 496 -14.80 -41.50 37.97
CA HIS A 496 -13.89 -42.63 38.19
C HIS A 496 -13.22 -42.48 39.55
N GLY A 497 -13.61 -43.37 40.46
CA GLY A 497 -13.00 -43.61 41.75
C GLY A 497 -13.40 -45.01 42.19
N LEU A 498 -12.55 -45.99 41.89
CA LEU A 498 -12.20 -47.19 42.65
C LEU A 498 -10.98 -47.84 41.98
#